data_AF-A0A941Y6V5-F1
#
_entry.id   AF-A0A941Y6V5-F1
#
_cell.length_a   1.000
_cell.length_b   1.000
_cell.length_c   1.000
_cell.angle_alpha   90.00
_cell.angle_beta   90.00
_cell.angle_gamma   90.00
#
_symmetry.space_group_name_H-M   'P 1'
#
loop_
_entity.id
_entity.type
_entity.pdbx_description
1 polymer ?
#
loop_
_entity_poly.entity_id
_entity_poly.type
_entity_poly.pdbx_seq_one_letter_code
_entity_poly.pdbx_strand_id
1 'polypeptide(L)'
;MNLDDLARGLAATDATTVLIDGRSGAGKSSLADQLHERWAASAVVRLDDIYPGWDGLAWAVEHVGTELLKPRAGGSPGRWRRWDWATGTADGWRTVAPRQRLIVEGVGVLTRPHRALVDLAIWVETPDAVRKRRALQRDGDTYRPHWERWAAQEDDHIARHSPCSAADYVASETGHGRSGPTPTAWTFTSVEHDPV
;
A
#
# COMPACT_ATOMS: atom_id res chain seq x y z
N MET A 1 2.53 -12.10 14.90
CA MET A 1 2.82 -10.78 15.52
C MET A 1 1.60 -9.87 15.36
N ASN A 2 1.34 -8.92 16.25
CA ASN A 2 0.26 -7.92 16.10
C ASN A 2 0.80 -6.56 15.62
N LEU A 3 -0.08 -5.57 15.42
CA LEU A 3 0.31 -4.25 14.90
C LEU A 3 1.17 -3.44 15.87
N ASP A 4 0.92 -3.54 17.18
CA ASP A 4 1.71 -2.82 18.18
C ASP A 4 3.15 -3.35 18.25
N ASP A 5 3.31 -4.67 18.12
CA ASP A 5 4.62 -5.32 18.06
C ASP A 5 5.38 -4.91 16.79
N LEU A 6 4.70 -4.86 15.63
CA LEU A 6 5.29 -4.41 14.37
C LEU A 6 5.78 -2.95 14.48
N ALA A 7 4.94 -2.06 14.99
CA ALA A 7 5.27 -0.65 15.14
C ALA A 7 6.43 -0.43 16.12
N ARG A 8 6.46 -1.19 17.23
CA ARG A 8 7.58 -1.17 18.19
C ARG A 8 8.88 -1.63 17.53
N GLY A 9 8.83 -2.67 16.71
CA GLY A 9 9.98 -3.14 15.92
C GLY A 9 10.51 -2.05 14.98
N LEU A 10 9.63 -1.42 14.20
CA LEU A 10 10.02 -0.30 13.32
C LEU A 10 10.65 0.86 14.09
N ALA A 11 10.05 1.25 15.23
CA ALA A 11 10.54 2.36 16.04
C ALA A 11 11.89 2.07 16.72
N ALA A 12 12.25 0.81 16.89
CA ALA A 12 13.54 0.38 17.46
C ALA A 12 14.69 0.31 16.43
N THR A 13 14.41 0.65 15.16
CA THR A 13 15.39 0.65 14.07
C THR A 13 15.48 2.04 13.42
N ASP A 14 16.41 2.19 12.47
CA ASP A 14 16.50 3.36 11.59
C ASP A 14 15.53 3.30 10.39
N ALA A 15 14.50 2.44 10.44
CA ALA A 15 13.52 2.32 9.37
C ALA A 15 12.85 3.66 9.07
N THR A 16 12.66 3.93 7.77
CA THR A 16 12.03 5.15 7.27
C THR A 16 10.97 4.88 6.21
N THR A 17 10.82 3.65 5.70
CA THR A 17 9.92 3.34 4.59
C THR A 17 9.23 2.00 4.76
N VAL A 18 7.90 2.03 4.78
CA VAL A 18 7.03 0.85 4.81
C VAL A 18 6.13 0.86 3.58
N LEU A 19 6.02 -0.28 2.89
CA LEU A 19 5.05 -0.49 1.81
C LEU A 19 3.89 -1.35 2.30
N ILE A 20 2.66 -0.97 1.91
CA ILE A 20 1.45 -1.73 2.18
C ILE A 20 0.69 -1.93 0.86
N ASP A 21 0.78 -3.13 0.30
CA ASP A 21 0.07 -3.54 -0.91
C ASP A 21 -1.05 -4.53 -0.57
N GLY A 22 -1.90 -4.85 -1.54
CA GLY A 22 -3.11 -5.63 -1.41
C GLY A 22 -4.13 -5.17 -2.44
N ARG A 23 -5.07 -6.05 -2.78
CA ARG A 23 -6.12 -5.73 -3.76
C ARG A 23 -7.07 -4.62 -3.30
N SER A 24 -7.84 -4.06 -4.23
CA SER A 24 -8.89 -3.09 -3.89
C SER A 24 -9.89 -3.69 -2.91
N GLY A 25 -10.28 -2.91 -1.89
CA GLY A 25 -11.16 -3.36 -0.81
C GLY A 25 -10.50 -4.25 0.26
N ALA A 26 -9.19 -4.50 0.19
CA ALA A 26 -8.50 -5.40 1.12
C ALA A 26 -8.28 -4.84 2.53
N GLY A 27 -8.42 -3.52 2.74
CA GLY A 27 -8.22 -2.87 4.04
C GLY A 27 -6.87 -2.16 4.23
N LYS A 28 -6.06 -2.03 3.16
CA LYS A 28 -4.76 -1.33 3.15
C LYS A 28 -4.78 0.03 3.82
N SER A 29 -5.72 0.90 3.42
CA SER A 29 -5.80 2.27 3.94
C SER A 29 -6.03 2.28 5.46
N SER A 30 -6.90 1.39 5.96
CA SER A 30 -7.13 1.23 7.40
C SER A 30 -5.91 0.70 8.15
N LEU A 31 -5.17 -0.24 7.56
CA LEU A 31 -3.89 -0.69 8.14
C LEU A 31 -2.85 0.45 8.17
N ALA A 32 -2.73 1.21 7.07
CA ALA A 32 -1.82 2.34 6.96
C ALA A 32 -2.12 3.41 8.01
N ASP A 33 -3.40 3.73 8.25
CA ASP A 33 -3.83 4.70 9.25
C ASP A 33 -3.49 4.24 10.67
N GLN A 34 -3.82 2.99 11.01
CA GLN A 34 -3.51 2.44 12.33
C GLN A 34 -2.00 2.33 12.57
N LEU A 35 -1.21 2.02 11.53
CA LEU A 35 0.25 2.01 11.62
C LEU A 35 0.80 3.42 11.76
N HIS A 36 0.25 4.40 11.04
CA HIS A 36 0.65 5.81 11.13
C HIS A 36 0.48 6.36 12.56
N GLU A 37 -0.64 6.03 13.22
CA GLU A 37 -0.91 6.39 14.62
C GLU A 37 0.16 5.84 15.60
N ARG A 38 0.71 4.65 15.31
CA ARG A 38 1.67 3.96 16.19
C ARG A 38 3.12 4.25 15.83
N TRP A 39 3.40 4.55 14.57
CA TRP A 39 4.72 4.86 14.05
C TRP A 39 4.84 6.38 13.87
N ALA A 40 4.99 7.06 15.00
CA ALA A 40 4.96 8.51 15.11
C ALA A 40 5.89 9.21 14.10
N ALA A 41 5.46 10.40 13.65
CA ALA A 41 6.12 11.24 12.64
C ALA A 41 6.24 10.60 11.24
N SER A 42 5.49 9.53 10.96
CA SER A 42 5.33 9.01 9.61
C SER A 42 4.42 9.92 8.78
N ALA A 43 4.63 9.96 7.47
CA ALA A 43 3.65 10.43 6.49
C ALA A 43 3.03 9.23 5.77
N VAL A 44 1.82 9.41 5.23
CA VAL A 44 1.15 8.40 4.40
C VAL A 44 1.03 8.94 2.98
N VAL A 45 1.51 8.16 2.01
CA VAL A 45 1.31 8.39 0.56
C VAL A 45 0.43 7.27 0.03
N ARG A 46 -0.69 7.65 -0.60
CA ARG A 46 -1.65 6.71 -1.17
C ARG A 46 -1.55 6.73 -2.68
N LEU A 47 -1.42 5.56 -3.33
CA LEU A 47 -1.39 5.52 -4.79
C LEU A 47 -2.72 5.94 -5.42
N ASP A 48 -3.83 5.93 -4.66
CA ASP A 48 -5.10 6.51 -5.08
C ASP A 48 -4.95 7.99 -5.48
N ASP A 49 -4.03 8.73 -4.85
CA ASP A 49 -3.70 10.13 -5.20
C ASP A 49 -2.67 10.23 -6.35
N ILE A 50 -2.22 9.12 -6.94
CA ILE A 50 -1.14 9.06 -7.93
C ILE A 50 -1.61 8.51 -9.28
N TYR A 51 -2.54 7.54 -9.29
CA TYR A 51 -2.98 6.91 -10.54
C TYR A 51 -3.53 7.93 -11.53
N PRO A 52 -2.97 8.05 -12.75
CA PRO A 52 -3.52 8.90 -13.80
C PRO A 52 -4.77 8.26 -14.42
N GLY A 53 -5.88 8.32 -13.68
CA GLY A 53 -7.14 7.71 -14.07
C GLY A 53 -7.15 6.18 -13.91
N TRP A 54 -8.19 5.56 -14.46
CA TRP A 54 -8.49 4.13 -14.28
C TRP A 54 -7.48 3.18 -14.94
N ASP A 55 -6.58 3.66 -15.79
CA ASP A 55 -5.49 2.88 -16.43
C ASP A 55 -4.13 3.17 -15.82
N GLY A 56 -4.12 3.89 -14.71
CA GLY A 56 -2.92 4.47 -14.15
C GLY A 56 -2.03 3.52 -13.38
N LEU A 57 -2.40 2.25 -13.21
CA LEU A 57 -1.71 1.34 -12.30
C LEU A 57 -0.23 1.19 -12.66
N ALA A 58 0.07 0.71 -13.86
CA ALA A 58 1.45 0.47 -14.29
C ALA A 58 2.31 1.75 -14.26
N TRP A 59 1.71 2.89 -14.64
CA TRP A 59 2.38 4.19 -14.56
C TRP A 59 2.71 4.57 -13.11
N ALA A 60 1.77 4.41 -12.18
CA ALA A 60 1.97 4.74 -10.78
C ALA A 60 3.03 3.86 -10.11
N VAL A 61 3.08 2.56 -10.46
CA VAL A 61 4.13 1.65 -10.00
C VAL A 61 5.51 2.16 -10.40
N GLU A 62 5.72 2.44 -11.69
CA GLU A 62 7.00 2.95 -12.19
C GLU A 62 7.35 4.32 -11.58
N HIS A 63 6.35 5.21 -11.50
CA HIS A 63 6.50 6.56 -10.95
C HIS A 63 6.93 6.53 -9.48
N VAL A 64 6.28 5.73 -8.65
CA VAL A 64 6.64 5.57 -7.24
C VAL A 64 8.04 4.99 -7.10
N GLY A 65 8.37 3.95 -7.88
CA GLY A 65 9.70 3.36 -7.87
C GLY A 65 10.80 4.37 -8.23
N THR A 66 10.61 5.14 -9.30
CA THR A 66 11.62 6.04 -9.85
C THR A 66 11.76 7.36 -9.10
N GLU A 67 10.66 8.00 -8.76
CA GLU A 67 10.65 9.37 -8.23
C GLU A 67 10.58 9.42 -6.69
N LEU A 68 10.04 8.38 -6.05
CA LEU A 68 9.84 8.36 -4.60
C LEU A 68 10.81 7.40 -3.89
N LEU A 69 10.82 6.13 -4.27
CA LEU A 69 11.55 5.08 -3.53
C LEU A 69 13.06 5.11 -3.81
N LYS A 70 13.48 5.09 -5.09
CA LYS A 70 14.91 5.11 -5.46
C LYS A 70 15.66 6.32 -4.86
N PRO A 71 15.15 7.57 -4.93
CA PRO A 71 15.85 8.70 -4.34
C PRO A 71 15.96 8.60 -2.82
N ARG A 72 14.91 8.14 -2.13
CA ARG A 72 14.93 8.00 -0.66
C ARG A 72 15.89 6.92 -0.19
N ALA A 73 15.95 5.78 -0.88
CA ALA A 73 16.95 4.75 -0.64
C ALA A 73 18.39 5.28 -0.82
N GLY A 74 18.58 6.24 -1.73
CA GLY A 74 19.85 6.97 -1.93
C GLY A 74 20.08 8.16 -0.99
N GLY A 75 19.24 8.37 0.04
CA GLY A 75 19.41 9.48 0.99
C GLY A 75 18.99 10.86 0.47
N SER A 76 18.30 10.92 -0.67
CA SER A 76 17.76 12.16 -1.26
C SER A 76 16.24 12.29 -1.04
N PRO A 77 15.65 13.50 -1.16
CA PRO A 77 14.20 13.64 -1.09
C PRO A 77 13.53 12.85 -2.21
N GLY A 78 12.49 12.11 -1.87
CA GLY A 78 11.61 11.49 -2.86
C GLY A 78 10.44 12.41 -3.18
N ARG A 79 9.84 12.25 -4.35
CA ARG A 79 8.68 13.04 -4.76
C ARG A 79 7.68 12.19 -5.53
N TRP A 80 6.44 12.66 -5.55
CA TRP A 80 5.38 12.03 -6.32
C TRP A 80 4.47 13.10 -6.92
N ARG A 81 3.75 12.76 -8.00
CA ARG A 81 2.88 13.68 -8.70
C ARG A 81 1.45 13.32 -8.34
N ARG A 82 0.71 14.29 -7.79
CA ARG A 82 -0.69 14.08 -7.45
C ARG A 82 -1.53 14.00 -8.72
N TRP A 83 -2.57 13.19 -8.69
CA TRP A 83 -3.63 13.15 -9.67
C TRP A 83 -4.91 13.73 -9.08
N ASP A 84 -5.53 14.65 -9.81
CA ASP A 84 -6.86 15.15 -9.48
C ASP A 84 -7.89 14.38 -10.31
N TRP A 85 -8.63 13.50 -9.65
CA TRP A 85 -9.69 12.69 -10.24
C TRP A 85 -10.89 13.52 -10.70
N ALA A 86 -11.14 14.69 -10.12
CA ALA A 86 -12.26 15.55 -10.50
C ALA A 86 -12.00 16.24 -11.84
N THR A 87 -10.75 16.66 -12.09
CA THR A 87 -10.35 17.30 -13.35
C THR A 87 -9.75 16.32 -14.36
N GLY A 88 -9.33 15.13 -13.92
CA GLY A 88 -8.65 14.15 -14.77
C GLY A 88 -7.27 14.64 -15.20
N THR A 89 -6.55 15.36 -14.33
CA THR A 89 -5.26 15.98 -14.64
C THR A 89 -4.25 15.85 -13.49
N ALA A 90 -2.98 16.10 -13.79
CA ALA A 90 -1.93 16.13 -12.78
C ALA A 90 -2.01 17.39 -11.90
N ASP A 91 -1.94 17.22 -10.58
CA ASP A 91 -2.04 18.27 -9.56
C ASP A 91 -0.70 18.51 -8.82
N GLY A 92 0.33 18.77 -9.61
CA GLY A 92 1.65 19.17 -9.12
C GLY A 92 2.41 18.09 -8.33
N TRP A 93 3.61 18.47 -7.90
CA TRP A 93 4.52 17.59 -7.16
C TRP A 93 4.32 17.71 -5.65
N ARG A 94 4.56 16.62 -4.94
CA ARG A 94 4.68 16.54 -3.48
C ARG A 94 6.02 15.88 -3.16
N THR A 95 6.66 16.32 -2.08
CA THR A 95 8.01 15.86 -1.70
C THR A 95 7.97 15.27 -0.31
N VAL A 96 8.73 14.19 -0.11
CA VAL A 96 8.98 13.55 1.20
C VAL A 96 10.47 13.66 1.49
N ALA A 97 10.82 14.16 2.67
CA ALA A 97 12.21 14.31 3.06
C ALA A 97 12.91 12.93 3.18
N PRO A 98 14.24 12.84 2.99
CA PRO A 98 14.95 11.56 2.92
C PRO A 98 14.72 10.66 4.14
N ARG A 99 14.82 11.23 5.35
CA ARG A 99 14.70 10.51 6.62
C ARG A 99 13.32 10.60 7.28
N GLN A 100 12.35 11.26 6.63
CA GLN A 100 10.99 11.28 7.14
C GLN A 100 10.42 9.87 7.04
N ARG A 101 9.86 9.35 8.13
CA ARG A 101 9.17 8.07 8.13
C ARG A 101 8.01 8.13 7.14
N LEU A 102 7.85 7.10 6.33
CA LEU A 102 6.93 7.07 5.22
C LEU A 102 6.25 5.71 5.14
N ILE A 103 4.92 5.74 5.08
CA ILE A 103 4.09 4.60 4.72
C ILE A 103 3.57 4.89 3.32
N VAL A 104 3.82 3.99 2.37
CA VAL A 104 3.24 4.06 1.03
C VAL A 104 2.27 2.92 0.86
N GLU A 105 1.02 3.23 0.56
CA GLU A 105 -0.04 2.24 0.42
C GLU A 105 -0.74 2.35 -0.93
N GLY A 106 -1.09 1.20 -1.50
CA GLY A 106 -1.81 1.16 -2.76
C GLY A 106 -1.65 -0.16 -3.49
N VAL A 107 -2.55 -0.40 -4.43
CA VAL A 107 -2.43 -1.52 -5.35
C VAL A 107 -1.15 -1.35 -6.18
N GLY A 108 -0.30 -2.36 -6.16
CA GLY A 108 0.88 -2.43 -7.00
C GLY A 108 2.12 -1.71 -6.49
N VAL A 109 2.06 -1.13 -5.28
CA VAL A 109 3.24 -0.50 -4.67
C VAL A 109 4.35 -1.53 -4.37
N LEU A 110 4.04 -2.82 -4.26
CA LEU A 110 4.99 -3.87 -3.93
C LEU A 110 5.40 -4.66 -5.18
N THR A 111 6.64 -4.44 -5.59
CA THR A 111 7.36 -5.28 -6.56
C THR A 111 8.70 -5.70 -5.95
N ARG A 112 9.36 -6.73 -6.48
CA ARG A 112 10.71 -7.12 -6.02
C ARG A 112 11.70 -5.93 -6.06
N PRO A 113 11.77 -5.11 -7.12
CA PRO A 113 12.59 -3.90 -7.11
C PRO A 113 12.21 -2.90 -6.03
N HIS A 114 10.91 -2.70 -5.74
CA HIS A 114 10.49 -1.79 -4.67
C HIS A 114 10.86 -2.33 -3.29
N ARG A 115 10.69 -3.65 -3.06
CA ARG A 115 11.07 -4.31 -1.81
C ARG A 115 12.54 -4.06 -1.49
N ALA A 116 13.44 -4.12 -2.47
CA ALA A 116 14.87 -3.90 -2.26
C ALA A 116 15.24 -2.46 -1.83
N LEU A 117 14.30 -1.50 -1.91
CA LEU A 117 14.52 -0.09 -1.62
C LEU A 117 13.90 0.35 -0.27
N VAL A 118 13.21 -0.53 0.43
CA VAL A 118 12.41 -0.20 1.62
C VAL A 118 12.76 -1.09 2.81
N ASP A 119 12.39 -0.63 4.00
CA ASP A 119 12.72 -1.33 5.25
C ASP A 119 11.75 -2.47 5.53
N LEU A 120 10.50 -2.31 5.10
CA LEU A 120 9.45 -3.28 5.33
C LEU A 120 8.40 -3.24 4.20
N ALA A 121 7.96 -4.41 3.75
CA ALA A 121 6.84 -4.57 2.84
C ALA A 121 5.77 -5.51 3.41
N ILE A 122 4.52 -5.12 3.27
CA ILE A 122 3.36 -5.85 3.78
C ILE A 122 2.38 -6.10 2.64
N TRP A 123 1.95 -7.34 2.49
CA TRP A 123 0.81 -7.70 1.63
C TRP A 123 -0.45 -7.89 2.48
N VAL A 124 -1.52 -7.16 2.16
CA VAL A 124 -2.81 -7.28 2.85
C VAL A 124 -3.68 -8.30 2.11
N GLU A 125 -3.94 -9.40 2.78
CA GLU A 125 -4.74 -10.51 2.29
C GLU A 125 -6.15 -10.45 2.91
N THR A 126 -7.16 -10.38 2.05
CA THR A 126 -8.58 -10.38 2.44
C THR A 126 -9.37 -11.21 1.44
N PRO A 127 -10.27 -12.12 1.89
CA PRO A 127 -11.04 -12.96 0.99
C PRO A 127 -11.80 -12.19 -0.10
N ASP A 128 -11.82 -12.75 -1.31
CA ASP A 128 -12.39 -12.13 -2.51
C ASP A 128 -13.82 -11.62 -2.35
N ALA A 129 -14.68 -12.43 -1.73
CA ALA A 129 -16.07 -12.06 -1.48
C ALA A 129 -16.18 -10.84 -0.54
N VAL A 130 -15.28 -10.72 0.45
CA VAL A 130 -15.26 -9.62 1.40
C VAL A 130 -14.76 -8.34 0.73
N ARG A 131 -13.61 -8.40 0.03
CA ARG A 131 -13.04 -7.21 -0.61
C ARG A 131 -13.95 -6.66 -1.70
N LYS A 132 -14.58 -7.54 -2.51
CA LYS A 132 -15.54 -7.14 -3.56
C LYS A 132 -16.76 -6.43 -2.95
N ARG A 133 -17.32 -6.98 -1.87
CA ARG A 133 -18.43 -6.33 -1.15
C ARG A 133 -18.01 -4.94 -0.64
N ARG A 134 -16.85 -4.82 0.00
CA ARG A 134 -16.35 -3.55 0.56
C ARG A 134 -16.12 -2.50 -0.53
N ALA A 135 -15.44 -2.87 -1.61
CA ALA A 135 -15.16 -1.96 -2.72
C ALA A 135 -16.46 -1.44 -3.37
N LEU A 136 -17.46 -2.31 -3.56
CA LEU A 136 -18.76 -1.90 -4.09
C LEU A 136 -19.57 -1.05 -3.10
N GLN A 137 -19.44 -1.27 -1.79
CA GLN A 137 -20.11 -0.46 -0.77
C GLN A 137 -19.50 0.93 -0.62
N ARG A 138 -18.17 1.03 -0.72
CA ARG A 138 -17.43 2.28 -0.54
C ARG A 138 -17.53 3.18 -1.76
N ASP A 139 -17.26 2.63 -2.93
CA ASP A 139 -17.01 3.42 -4.15
C ASP A 139 -18.13 3.28 -5.20
N GLY A 140 -19.16 2.48 -4.88
CA GLY A 140 -20.49 2.50 -5.50
C GLY A 140 -20.50 2.66 -7.02
N ASP A 141 -21.23 3.68 -7.48
CA ASP A 141 -21.50 3.96 -8.90
C ASP A 141 -20.33 4.59 -9.64
N THR A 142 -19.35 5.17 -8.95
CA THR A 142 -18.13 5.70 -9.56
C THR A 142 -17.15 4.57 -9.92
N TYR A 143 -17.10 3.52 -9.10
CA TYR A 143 -16.19 2.39 -9.30
C TYR A 143 -16.80 1.27 -10.15
N ARG A 144 -18.12 1.06 -10.05
CA ARG A 144 -18.83 -0.03 -10.75
C ARG A 144 -18.58 -0.08 -12.27
N PRO A 145 -18.59 1.03 -13.03
CA PRO A 145 -18.31 1.01 -14.47
C PRO A 145 -16.88 0.62 -14.81
N HIS A 146 -15.96 0.77 -13.87
CA HIS A 146 -14.53 0.56 -14.07
C HIS A 146 -14.00 -0.69 -13.36
N TRP A 147 -14.85 -1.42 -12.63
CA TRP A 147 -14.48 -2.60 -11.85
C TRP A 147 -13.67 -3.61 -12.66
N GLU A 148 -14.19 -4.04 -13.80
CA GLU A 148 -13.55 -5.09 -14.62
C GLU A 148 -12.20 -4.61 -15.18
N ARG A 149 -12.16 -3.35 -15.63
CA ARG A 149 -10.95 -2.71 -16.15
C ARG A 149 -9.86 -2.58 -15.08
N TRP A 150 -10.24 -2.20 -13.87
CA TRP A 150 -9.30 -2.09 -12.76
C TRP A 150 -8.85 -3.47 -12.29
N ALA A 151 -9.78 -4.40 -12.09
CA ALA A 151 -9.49 -5.76 -11.68
C ALA A 151 -8.52 -6.48 -12.64
N ALA A 152 -8.67 -6.27 -13.95
CA ALA A 152 -7.74 -6.82 -14.94
C ALA A 152 -6.31 -6.29 -14.77
N GLN A 153 -6.13 -5.02 -14.41
CA GLN A 153 -4.81 -4.47 -14.10
C GLN A 153 -4.25 -5.03 -12.80
N GLU A 154 -5.07 -5.22 -11.77
CA GLU A 154 -4.64 -5.89 -10.54
C GLU A 154 -4.13 -7.31 -10.83
N ASP A 155 -4.88 -8.07 -11.62
CA ASP A 155 -4.55 -9.46 -11.96
C ASP A 155 -3.26 -9.52 -12.78
N ASP A 156 -3.09 -8.65 -13.78
CA ASP A 156 -1.85 -8.53 -14.56
C ASP A 156 -0.64 -8.15 -13.68
N HIS A 157 -0.82 -7.17 -12.78
CA HIS A 157 0.22 -6.78 -11.84
C HIS A 157 0.63 -7.95 -10.92
N ILE A 158 -0.35 -8.64 -10.32
CA ILE A 158 -0.08 -9.76 -9.42
C ILE A 158 0.63 -10.90 -10.17
N ALA A 159 0.17 -11.23 -11.36
CA ALA A 159 0.78 -12.27 -12.19
C ALA A 159 2.24 -11.95 -12.54
N ARG A 160 2.56 -10.69 -12.84
CA ARG A 160 3.91 -10.26 -13.20
C ARG A 160 4.86 -10.13 -12.02
N HIS A 161 4.38 -9.65 -10.88
CA HIS A 161 5.24 -9.21 -9.79
C HIS A 161 5.21 -10.12 -8.56
N SER A 162 4.21 -10.99 -8.43
CA SER A 162 4.02 -11.87 -7.28
C SER A 162 4.20 -11.11 -5.94
N PRO A 163 3.44 -10.01 -5.70
CA PRO A 163 3.69 -9.08 -4.61
C PRO A 163 3.68 -9.75 -3.22
N CYS A 164 2.79 -10.72 -2.99
CA CYS A 164 2.75 -11.48 -1.75
C CYS A 164 4.08 -12.19 -1.45
N SER A 165 4.70 -12.81 -2.45
CA SER A 165 6.02 -13.47 -2.31
C SER A 165 7.18 -12.50 -2.13
N ALA A 166 6.99 -11.20 -2.39
CA ALA A 166 7.98 -10.16 -2.18
C ALA A 166 7.77 -9.40 -0.85
N ALA A 167 6.68 -9.68 -0.12
CA ALA A 167 6.39 -9.05 1.16
C ALA A 167 7.22 -9.70 2.27
N ASP A 168 7.48 -8.97 3.35
CA ASP A 168 8.04 -9.53 4.58
C ASP A 168 6.95 -10.20 5.43
N TYR A 169 5.75 -9.63 5.40
CA TYR A 169 4.58 -10.13 6.10
C TYR A 169 3.33 -10.11 5.25
N VAL A 170 2.50 -11.13 5.44
CA VAL A 170 1.10 -11.10 5.07
C VAL A 170 0.29 -10.60 6.27
N ALA A 171 -0.47 -9.53 6.07
CA ALA A 171 -1.40 -8.97 7.04
C ALA A 171 -2.82 -9.44 6.75
N SER A 172 -3.49 -9.93 7.79
CA SER A 172 -4.90 -10.32 7.73
C SER A 172 -5.66 -9.78 8.93
N GLU A 173 -6.91 -9.37 8.70
CA GLU A 173 -7.80 -8.87 9.73
C GLU A 173 -8.30 -10.01 10.63
N THR A 174 -8.15 -9.85 11.94
CA THR A 174 -8.75 -10.73 12.94
C THR A 174 -10.14 -10.25 13.35
N GLY A 175 -11.11 -11.17 13.40
CA GLY A 175 -12.42 -10.89 14.02
C GLY A 175 -13.58 -10.58 13.07
N HIS A 176 -13.57 -11.11 11.84
CA HIS A 176 -14.73 -11.12 10.95
C HIS A 176 -15.95 -11.77 11.63
N GLY A 177 -16.78 -10.97 12.30
CA GLY A 177 -17.99 -11.46 13.00
C GLY A 177 -18.48 -10.65 14.20
N ARG A 178 -17.74 -9.65 14.70
CA ARG A 178 -18.23 -8.79 15.80
C ARG A 178 -18.79 -7.48 15.29
N SER A 179 -20.10 -7.34 15.33
CA SER A 179 -20.80 -6.07 15.14
C SER A 179 -20.50 -5.15 16.32
N GLY A 180 -19.58 -4.20 16.14
CA GLY A 180 -19.22 -3.18 17.13
C GLY A 180 -18.13 -2.23 16.59
N PRO A 181 -17.97 -1.03 17.17
CA PRO A 181 -17.08 0.03 16.66
C PRO A 181 -15.59 -0.20 17.00
N THR A 182 -15.18 -1.44 17.29
CA THR A 182 -13.78 -1.73 17.66
C THR A 182 -12.90 -1.63 16.41
N PRO A 183 -11.75 -0.91 16.47
CA PRO A 183 -10.83 -0.87 15.34
C PRO A 183 -10.43 -2.29 14.95
N THR A 184 -10.42 -2.56 13.65
CA THR A 184 -10.04 -3.86 13.10
C THR A 184 -8.65 -4.23 13.57
N ALA A 185 -8.53 -5.37 14.27
CA ALA A 185 -7.24 -5.87 14.71
C ALA A 185 -6.53 -6.64 13.58
N TRP A 186 -5.21 -6.52 13.52
CA TRP A 186 -4.37 -7.11 12.46
C TRP A 186 -3.44 -8.18 13.01
N THR A 187 -3.29 -9.26 12.25
CA THR A 187 -2.24 -10.27 12.44
C THR A 187 -1.27 -10.26 11.28
N PHE A 188 0.01 -10.41 11.59
CA PHE A 188 1.11 -10.44 10.63
C PHE A 188 1.80 -11.81 10.71
N THR A 189 1.88 -12.46 9.55
CA THR A 189 2.54 -13.75 9.35
C THR A 189 3.73 -13.54 8.41
N SER A 190 4.92 -13.99 8.81
CA SER A 190 6.13 -13.83 7.99
C SER A 190 6.01 -14.60 6.69
N VAL A 191 6.52 -14.02 5.61
CA VAL A 191 6.69 -14.71 4.33
C VAL A 191 8.07 -15.35 4.33
N GLU A 192 8.10 -16.67 4.09
CA GLU A 192 9.37 -17.39 3.90
C GLU A 192 9.97 -16.98 2.56
N HIS A 193 11.21 -16.49 2.62
CA HIS A 193 12.00 -16.21 1.43
C HIS A 193 12.98 -17.36 1.26
N ASP A 194 12.95 -18.04 0.12
CA ASP A 194 14.00 -18.99 -0.22
C ASP A 194 15.36 -18.27 -0.14
N PRO A 195 16.36 -18.84 0.55
CA PRO A 195 17.70 -18.27 0.53
C PRO A 195 18.22 -18.27 -0.91
N VAL A 196 18.68 -17.09 -1.36
CA VAL A 196 19.31 -16.88 -2.67
C VAL A 196 20.65 -17.59 -2.74
#